data_AF-A0A212IBQ6-F1
#
_entry.id   AF-A0A212IBQ6-F1
#
_cell.length_a   1.000
_cell.length_b   1.000
_cell.length_c   1.000
_cell.angle_alpha   90.00
_cell.angle_beta   90.00
_cell.angle_gamma   90.00
#
_symmetry.space_group_name_H-M   'P 1'
#
loop_
_entity.id
_entity.type
_entity.pdbx_description
1 polymer ?
#
loop_
_entity_poly.entity_id
_entity_poly.type
_entity_poly.pdbx_seq_one_letter_code
_entity_poly.pdbx_strand_id
1 'polypeptide(L)'
;MYYLPITNELGELSIEKIYSFYDVPRTFLAKSAKTKEFYLVYWFDESDSFDSWYYAPMNNLEISNLDSGLIQVRDFFINKNIIIISTPYDLSDCKVDVLPYRSIDSETLPPAGYFVALDEDGEFSVVYNDEKEILNNVHEIRIYRDRSEKNIEWEPIQKIVNTWNSLYNKVAKVICNDDFSLIPYTSSIGSYKSKFIAENNDVFISNFIEFLSVLKSSELDYEAIKGLGVDLDDFEALLSSLRTYNYKLEVRSNAGASLFTIDAKKLASEKEKIQEHNQRYFSSELVPQADDIHRVIKLVGSVGNNELFNEESEGITPRQINYYKHAARLLGLVKTNGFVLQPLGWKVFYAQNPKEQISLLAEAFENSDCGWAWMKYCGVERITEIDESTAADFLIEKANGLAVDTAKRRSKTLFSWVKEFKSAL
;
A
#
# COMPACT_ATOMS: atom_id res chain seq x y z
N MET A 1 36.64 14.62 -23.34
CA MET A 1 35.38 15.38 -23.33
C MET A 1 35.06 15.64 -21.88
N TYR A 2 34.83 16.90 -21.48
CA TYR A 2 34.58 17.20 -20.06
C TYR A 2 33.24 16.62 -19.57
N TYR A 3 32.24 16.47 -20.45
CA TYR A 3 30.91 15.91 -20.16
C TYR A 3 30.82 14.36 -20.13
N LEU A 4 31.94 13.65 -20.31
CA LEU A 4 32.06 12.19 -20.09
C LEU A 4 33.27 11.92 -19.20
N PRO A 5 33.25 12.39 -17.93
CA PRO A 5 34.39 12.20 -17.06
C PRO A 5 34.54 10.73 -16.68
N ILE A 6 35.78 10.30 -16.52
CA ILE A 6 36.08 8.98 -15.95
C ILE A 6 36.05 9.14 -14.43
N THR A 7 35.01 8.61 -13.79
CA THR A 7 34.86 8.68 -12.33
C THR A 7 35.04 7.32 -11.69
N ASN A 8 35.28 7.29 -10.38
CA ASN A 8 35.35 6.04 -9.64
C ASN A 8 34.00 5.33 -9.61
N GLU A 9 32.90 6.07 -9.63
CA GLU A 9 31.53 5.57 -9.51
C GLU A 9 31.09 4.92 -10.83
N LEU A 10 31.37 5.57 -11.96
CA LEU A 10 30.84 5.19 -13.28
C LEU A 10 31.89 4.58 -14.22
N GLY A 11 33.19 4.77 -13.97
CA GLY A 11 34.24 4.38 -14.92
C GLY A 11 34.14 5.10 -16.25
N GLU A 12 34.59 4.45 -17.33
CA GLU A 12 34.48 5.00 -18.69
C GLU A 12 33.03 4.94 -19.20
N LEU A 13 32.58 6.01 -19.85
CA LEU A 13 31.23 6.16 -20.40
C LEU A 13 31.27 6.27 -21.93
N SER A 14 30.39 5.55 -22.63
CA SER A 14 30.13 5.73 -24.07
C SER A 14 28.77 6.37 -24.31
N ILE A 15 28.67 7.31 -25.26
CA ILE A 15 27.36 7.81 -25.71
C ILE A 15 26.73 6.80 -26.64
N GLU A 16 25.49 6.45 -26.35
CA GLU A 16 24.70 5.51 -27.13
C GLU A 16 23.66 6.24 -27.99
N LYS A 17 23.09 7.34 -27.48
CA LYS A 17 22.10 8.19 -28.17
C LYS A 17 22.23 9.62 -27.70
N ILE A 18 22.03 10.59 -28.59
CA ILE A 18 21.94 12.02 -28.25
C ILE A 18 20.48 12.44 -28.44
N TYR A 19 19.90 13.05 -27.41
CA TYR A 19 18.52 13.54 -27.43
C TYR A 19 18.46 15.07 -27.57
N SER A 20 19.46 15.78 -27.06
CA SER A 20 19.58 17.23 -27.21
C SER A 20 21.03 17.62 -27.40
N PHE A 21 21.28 18.49 -28.37
CA PHE A 21 22.61 18.97 -28.73
C PHE A 21 22.61 20.50 -28.76
N TYR A 22 23.54 21.11 -28.02
CA TYR A 22 23.81 22.55 -28.05
C TYR A 22 25.29 22.78 -27.77
N ASP A 23 26.06 23.01 -28.86
CA ASP A 23 27.53 22.95 -28.99
C ASP A 23 28.16 21.60 -28.62
N VAL A 24 27.64 20.96 -27.58
CA VAL A 24 27.93 19.62 -27.10
C VAL A 24 26.62 18.88 -26.78
N PRO A 25 26.62 17.55 -26.63
CA PRO A 25 25.47 16.81 -26.13
C PRO A 25 25.03 17.33 -24.75
N ARG A 26 23.79 17.80 -24.63
CA ARG A 26 23.21 18.32 -23.37
C ARG A 26 22.26 17.33 -22.71
N THR A 27 21.59 16.51 -23.50
CA THR A 27 20.78 15.38 -23.01
C THR A 27 21.10 14.15 -23.84
N PHE A 28 21.54 13.07 -23.22
CA PHE A 28 21.98 11.88 -23.96
C PHE A 28 21.92 10.61 -23.10
N LEU A 29 21.88 9.46 -23.78
CA LEU A 29 22.01 8.15 -23.16
C LEU A 29 23.49 7.75 -23.14
N ALA A 30 24.02 7.46 -21.97
CA ALA A 30 25.37 6.94 -21.80
C ALA A 30 25.36 5.51 -21.26
N LYS A 31 26.41 4.74 -21.55
CA LYS A 31 26.61 3.40 -20.99
C LYS A 31 27.93 3.35 -20.22
N SER A 32 27.87 2.83 -19.01
CA SER A 32 29.05 2.63 -18.18
C SER A 32 29.77 1.33 -18.49
N ALA A 33 31.07 1.41 -18.73
CA ALA A 33 31.93 0.23 -18.85
C ALA A 33 32.10 -0.50 -17.49
N LYS A 34 31.97 0.21 -16.36
CA LYS A 34 32.14 -0.33 -15.01
C LYS A 34 30.87 -1.02 -14.50
N THR A 35 29.73 -0.31 -14.47
CA THR A 35 28.47 -0.84 -13.94
C THR A 35 27.71 -1.67 -14.97
N LYS A 36 28.02 -1.50 -16.27
CA LYS A 36 27.27 -2.07 -17.40
C LYS A 36 25.85 -1.53 -17.54
N GLU A 37 25.49 -0.52 -16.76
CA GLU A 37 24.18 0.13 -16.79
C GLU A 37 24.16 1.30 -17.77
N PHE A 38 22.95 1.67 -18.19
CA PHE A 38 22.72 2.89 -18.96
C PHE A 38 22.38 4.03 -18.02
N TYR A 39 22.70 5.26 -18.42
CA TYR A 39 22.38 6.49 -17.68
C TYR A 39 21.79 7.52 -18.63
N LEU A 40 20.66 8.11 -18.25
CA LEU A 40 20.22 9.38 -18.85
C LEU A 40 21.07 10.49 -18.26
N VAL A 41 21.76 11.22 -19.12
CA VAL A 41 22.60 12.35 -18.75
C VAL A 41 21.88 13.63 -19.14
N TYR A 42 21.81 14.59 -18.22
CA TYR A 42 21.22 15.91 -18.44
C TYR A 42 22.11 17.01 -17.84
N TRP A 43 22.47 17.98 -18.67
CA TRP A 43 23.10 19.22 -18.25
C TRP A 43 22.05 20.14 -17.62
N PHE A 44 22.24 20.49 -16.35
CA PHE A 44 21.22 21.25 -15.60
C PHE A 44 21.70 22.63 -15.12
N ASP A 45 23.02 22.86 -15.06
CA ASP A 45 23.57 24.13 -14.59
C ASP A 45 25.00 24.36 -15.09
N GLU A 46 25.38 25.62 -15.16
CA GLU A 46 26.70 26.11 -15.55
C GLU A 46 27.15 27.20 -14.56
N SER A 47 28.43 27.15 -14.19
CA SER A 47 29.09 28.19 -13.41
C SER A 47 30.29 28.74 -14.17
N ASP A 48 30.94 29.76 -13.64
CA ASP A 48 32.18 30.31 -14.23
C ASP A 48 33.34 29.29 -14.29
N SER A 49 33.25 28.16 -13.60
CA SER A 49 34.38 27.22 -13.41
C SER A 49 34.09 25.76 -13.71
N PHE A 50 32.83 25.37 -13.84
CA PHE A 50 32.41 23.99 -14.10
C PHE A 50 30.99 23.92 -14.66
N ASP A 51 30.71 22.83 -15.37
CA ASP A 51 29.35 22.39 -15.71
C ASP A 51 28.83 21.36 -14.72
N SER A 52 27.51 21.32 -14.51
CA SER A 52 26.85 20.34 -13.65
C SER A 52 25.86 19.46 -14.41
N TRP A 53 25.89 18.17 -14.06
CA TRP A 53 25.22 17.11 -14.80
C TRP A 53 24.48 16.16 -13.87
N TYR A 54 23.28 15.75 -14.25
CA TYR A 54 22.56 14.64 -13.65
C TYR A 54 22.80 13.36 -14.44
N TYR A 55 23.13 12.28 -13.73
CA TYR A 55 23.23 10.93 -14.26
C TYR A 55 22.20 10.05 -13.56
N ALA A 56 21.14 9.67 -14.28
CA ALA A 56 20.06 8.83 -13.79
C ALA A 56 20.18 7.42 -14.39
N PRO A 57 20.36 6.34 -13.59
CA PRO A 57 20.47 4.98 -14.14
C PRO A 57 19.16 4.60 -14.85
N MET A 58 19.20 3.94 -16.00
CA MET A 58 18.04 3.52 -16.80
C MET A 58 18.02 2.02 -17.08
N ASN A 59 16.82 1.46 -17.08
CA ASN A 59 16.53 0.13 -17.62
C ASN A 59 15.99 0.19 -19.05
N ASN A 60 15.92 -0.96 -19.74
CA ASN A 60 15.49 -1.02 -21.14
C ASN A 60 14.04 -0.55 -21.39
N LEU A 61 13.13 -0.76 -20.43
CA LEU A 61 11.75 -0.29 -20.57
C LEU A 61 11.70 1.24 -20.47
N GLU A 62 12.47 1.81 -19.56
CA GLU A 62 12.61 3.26 -19.39
C GLU A 62 13.17 3.91 -20.66
N ILE A 63 14.22 3.33 -21.25
CA ILE A 63 14.78 3.81 -22.52
C ILE A 63 13.71 3.76 -23.62
N SER A 64 12.98 2.65 -23.73
CA SER A 64 11.91 2.52 -24.73
C SER A 64 10.77 3.52 -24.52
N ASN A 65 10.40 3.81 -23.27
CA ASN A 65 9.37 4.79 -22.94
C ASN A 65 9.83 6.23 -23.23
N LEU A 66 11.12 6.53 -22.98
CA LEU A 66 11.73 7.81 -23.35
C LEU A 66 11.72 7.97 -24.88
N ASP A 67 12.32 7.02 -25.59
CA ASP A 67 12.52 7.08 -27.05
C ASP A 67 11.21 7.19 -27.83
N SER A 68 10.13 6.58 -27.33
CA SER A 68 8.79 6.67 -27.92
C SER A 68 8.05 7.97 -27.58
N GLY A 69 8.64 8.82 -26.72
CA GLY A 69 8.01 10.01 -26.18
C GLY A 69 6.76 9.70 -25.35
N LEU A 70 6.65 8.49 -24.79
CA LEU A 70 5.53 8.09 -23.93
C LEU A 70 5.56 8.85 -22.60
N ILE A 71 6.77 9.24 -22.16
CA ILE A 71 6.96 10.05 -20.97
C ILE A 71 7.91 11.21 -21.23
N GLN A 72 7.80 12.26 -20.42
CA GLN A 72 8.66 13.43 -20.53
C GLN A 72 10.04 13.17 -19.92
N VAL A 73 11.04 13.92 -20.37
CA VAL A 73 12.44 13.82 -19.89
C VAL A 73 12.52 14.05 -18.38
N ARG A 74 11.72 14.99 -17.85
CA ARG A 74 11.65 15.35 -16.44
C ARG A 74 11.33 14.15 -15.51
N ASP A 75 10.40 13.29 -15.91
CA ASP A 75 9.87 12.22 -15.05
C ASP A 75 10.91 11.15 -14.68
N PHE A 76 11.98 11.03 -15.47
CA PHE A 76 13.05 10.08 -15.21
C PHE A 76 13.89 10.43 -13.99
N PHE A 77 14.05 11.72 -13.71
CA PHE A 77 14.92 12.19 -12.64
C PHE A 77 14.23 12.20 -11.28
N ILE A 78 12.92 12.47 -11.24
CA ILE A 78 12.14 12.63 -10.00
C ILE A 78 12.18 11.36 -9.12
N ASN A 79 12.17 10.19 -9.75
CA ASN A 79 11.88 8.92 -9.07
C ASN A 79 13.13 8.05 -8.79
N LYS A 80 14.32 8.64 -8.72
CA LYS A 80 15.58 7.87 -8.59
C LYS A 80 16.60 8.56 -7.71
N ASN A 81 17.55 7.77 -7.21
CA ASN A 81 18.83 8.31 -6.77
C ASN A 81 19.60 8.78 -7.99
N ILE A 82 20.09 10.01 -7.96
CA ILE A 82 20.79 10.66 -9.06
C ILE A 82 22.24 10.89 -8.67
N ILE A 83 23.16 10.65 -9.60
CA ILE A 83 24.55 11.05 -9.43
C ILE A 83 24.70 12.45 -10.03
N ILE A 84 25.16 13.41 -9.22
CA ILE A 84 25.60 14.72 -9.70
C ILE A 84 27.07 14.63 -10.03
N ILE A 85 27.44 15.11 -11.22
CA ILE A 85 28.84 15.29 -11.57
C ILE A 85 29.06 16.74 -11.94
N SER A 86 30.05 17.37 -11.30
CA SER A 86 30.54 18.69 -11.68
C SER A 86 31.86 18.53 -12.41
N THR A 87 31.94 19.07 -13.64
CA THR A 87 33.06 18.91 -14.56
C THR A 87 33.80 20.24 -14.73
N PRO A 88 34.97 20.43 -14.10
CA PRO A 88 35.72 21.68 -14.17
C PRO A 88 36.25 22.01 -15.57
N TYR A 89 36.27 23.30 -15.93
CA TYR A 89 36.84 23.76 -17.20
C TYR A 89 38.37 23.76 -17.23
N ASP A 90 39.00 23.79 -16.07
CA ASP A 90 40.46 23.73 -15.90
C ASP A 90 41.02 22.31 -16.00
N LEU A 91 40.17 21.33 -16.35
CA LEU A 91 40.51 19.90 -16.49
C LEU A 91 40.99 19.25 -15.18
N SER A 92 40.67 19.85 -14.02
CA SER A 92 40.86 19.22 -12.71
C SER A 92 39.85 18.07 -12.48
N ASP A 93 40.06 17.32 -11.40
CA ASP A 93 39.22 16.17 -11.07
C ASP A 93 37.77 16.58 -10.86
N CYS A 94 36.85 15.78 -11.41
CA CYS A 94 35.43 16.02 -11.28
C CYS A 94 34.93 15.77 -9.85
N LYS A 95 33.98 16.58 -9.40
CA LYS A 95 33.28 16.33 -8.13
C LYS A 95 32.09 15.43 -8.39
N VAL A 96 31.90 14.40 -7.56
CA VAL A 96 30.78 13.48 -7.64
C VAL A 96 30.02 13.49 -6.33
N ASP A 97 28.71 13.75 -6.41
CA ASP A 97 27.79 13.68 -5.28
C ASP A 97 26.62 12.74 -5.65
N VAL A 98 25.93 12.19 -4.65
CA VAL A 98 24.73 11.38 -4.86
C VAL A 98 23.55 12.06 -4.18
N LEU A 99 22.55 12.41 -4.98
CA LEU A 99 21.26 12.87 -4.49
C LEU A 99 20.32 11.68 -4.28
N PRO A 100 19.78 11.51 -3.06
CA PRO A 100 18.73 10.55 -2.81
C PRO A 100 17.46 10.82 -3.63
N TYR A 101 16.64 9.78 -3.76
CA TYR A 101 15.27 9.83 -4.26
C TYR A 101 14.53 11.10 -3.80
N ARG A 102 13.98 11.86 -4.75
CA ARG A 102 13.20 13.11 -4.53
C ARG A 102 13.91 14.24 -3.78
N SER A 103 15.24 14.30 -3.80
CA SER A 103 16.00 15.43 -3.23
C SER A 103 16.43 16.49 -4.25
N ILE A 104 16.09 16.30 -5.53
CA ILE A 104 16.44 17.24 -6.60
C ILE A 104 15.57 18.49 -6.49
N ASP A 105 16.20 19.66 -6.63
CA ASP A 105 15.49 20.93 -6.75
C ASP A 105 14.56 20.94 -7.98
N SER A 106 13.31 21.34 -7.79
CA SER A 106 12.33 21.38 -8.87
C SER A 106 12.69 22.36 -9.98
N GLU A 107 13.46 23.40 -9.66
CA GLU A 107 13.90 24.44 -10.61
C GLU A 107 15.04 23.97 -11.52
N THR A 108 15.85 23.01 -11.08
CA THR A 108 16.98 22.47 -11.87
C THR A 108 16.61 21.23 -12.67
N LEU A 109 15.43 20.67 -12.46
CA LEU A 109 14.91 19.57 -13.27
C LEU A 109 14.63 20.02 -14.71
N PRO A 110 14.73 19.12 -15.71
CA PRO A 110 14.29 19.41 -17.06
C PRO A 110 12.89 20.03 -17.08
N PRO A 111 12.62 21.04 -17.92
CA PRO A 111 11.31 21.68 -17.95
C PRO A 111 10.21 20.67 -18.28
N ALA A 112 9.02 20.89 -17.70
CA ALA A 112 7.86 20.05 -17.98
C ALA A 112 7.36 20.24 -19.43
N GLY A 113 6.74 19.20 -20.00
CA GLY A 113 6.19 19.22 -21.35
C GLY A 113 7.20 18.89 -22.46
N TYR A 114 8.44 18.53 -22.11
CA TYR A 114 9.47 18.16 -23.08
C TYR A 114 9.61 16.63 -23.21
N PHE A 115 9.46 16.14 -24.43
CA PHE A 115 9.48 14.72 -24.78
C PHE A 115 10.56 14.45 -25.82
N VAL A 116 11.06 13.21 -25.86
CA VAL A 116 11.88 12.78 -26.99
C VAL A 116 10.98 12.44 -28.18
N ALA A 117 11.38 12.88 -29.36
CA ALA A 117 10.77 12.56 -30.63
C ALA A 117 11.86 12.13 -31.62
N LEU A 118 11.46 11.31 -32.60
CA LEU A 118 12.29 10.95 -33.74
C LEU A 118 11.88 11.83 -34.92
N ASP A 119 12.82 12.47 -35.60
CA ASP A 119 12.55 13.21 -36.83
C ASP A 119 12.51 12.30 -38.07
N GLU A 120 12.30 12.89 -39.24
CA GLU A 120 12.20 12.18 -40.52
C GLU A 120 13.51 11.47 -40.91
N ASP A 121 14.65 11.97 -40.43
CA ASP A 121 15.98 11.42 -40.69
C ASP A 121 16.36 10.33 -39.67
N GLY A 122 15.50 10.08 -38.68
CA GLY A 122 15.72 9.08 -37.64
C GLY A 122 16.60 9.56 -36.50
N GLU A 123 16.82 10.88 -36.39
CA GLU A 123 17.55 11.49 -35.29
C GLU A 123 16.60 11.83 -34.13
N PHE A 124 17.13 11.70 -32.90
CA PHE A 124 16.36 12.04 -31.72
C PHE A 124 16.47 13.52 -31.40
N SER A 125 15.36 14.12 -31.01
CA SER A 125 15.31 15.49 -30.49
C SER A 125 14.40 15.58 -29.26
N VAL A 126 14.70 16.52 -28.36
CA VAL A 126 13.82 16.89 -27.26
C VAL A 126 12.92 18.04 -27.71
N VAL A 127 11.61 17.78 -27.78
CA VAL A 127 10.60 18.72 -28.28
C VAL A 127 9.57 19.04 -27.22
N TYR A 128 9.13 20.29 -27.17
CA TYR A 128 7.99 20.68 -26.35
C TYR A 128 6.69 20.23 -26.99
N ASN A 129 5.78 19.67 -26.19
CA ASN A 129 4.45 19.24 -26.64
C ASN A 129 3.44 19.51 -25.52
N ASP A 130 2.61 20.53 -25.69
CA ASP A 130 1.54 20.95 -24.78
C ASP A 130 0.23 20.17 -24.97
N GLU A 131 0.05 19.52 -26.12
CA GLU A 131 -1.10 18.65 -26.40
C GLU A 131 -0.98 17.28 -25.72
N LYS A 132 0.24 16.84 -25.38
CA LYS A 132 0.46 15.59 -24.64
C LYS A 132 0.08 15.76 -23.17
N GLU A 133 -0.86 14.93 -22.74
CA GLU A 133 -1.26 14.85 -21.33
C GLU A 133 -0.05 14.47 -20.45
N ILE A 134 0.28 15.33 -19.49
CA ILE A 134 1.30 15.06 -18.49
C ILE A 134 0.69 14.15 -17.43
N LEU A 135 1.04 12.87 -17.50
CA LEU A 135 0.58 11.83 -16.59
C LEU A 135 1.30 11.93 -15.23
N ASN A 136 0.84 12.85 -14.38
CA ASN A 136 1.29 12.96 -12.99
C ASN A 136 0.68 11.85 -12.12
N ASN A 137 1.43 11.36 -11.13
CA ASN A 137 0.98 10.37 -10.14
C ASN A 137 0.45 9.04 -10.73
N VAL A 138 0.94 8.66 -11.91
CA VAL A 138 0.60 7.37 -12.54
C VAL A 138 1.64 6.33 -12.15
N HIS A 139 1.18 5.20 -11.60
CA HIS A 139 2.03 4.10 -11.21
C HIS A 139 1.56 2.79 -11.85
N GLU A 140 2.51 1.91 -12.17
CA GLU A 140 2.21 0.57 -12.66
C GLU A 140 2.38 -0.43 -11.53
N ILE A 141 1.34 -1.23 -11.26
CA ILE A 141 1.46 -2.45 -10.48
C ILE A 141 1.71 -3.58 -11.44
N ARG A 142 2.83 -4.29 -11.24
CA ARG A 142 3.19 -5.48 -11.98
C ARG A 142 3.14 -6.70 -11.07
N ILE A 143 2.32 -7.68 -11.45
CA ILE A 143 2.24 -8.99 -10.80
C ILE A 143 2.88 -10.03 -11.71
N TYR A 144 3.92 -10.69 -11.23
CA TYR A 144 4.71 -11.61 -12.05
C TYR A 144 5.37 -12.73 -11.25
N ARG A 145 5.85 -13.75 -11.95
CA ARG A 145 6.64 -14.87 -11.40
C ARG A 145 8.04 -14.83 -11.99
N ASP A 146 9.04 -15.31 -11.25
CA ASP A 146 10.36 -15.53 -11.84
C ASP A 146 10.28 -16.68 -12.86
N ARG A 147 10.76 -16.43 -14.09
CA ARG A 147 11.01 -17.43 -15.15
C ARG A 147 10.01 -18.60 -15.16
N SER A 148 8.75 -18.30 -15.48
CA SER A 148 7.67 -19.28 -15.55
C SER A 148 7.04 -19.25 -16.93
N GLU A 149 6.95 -20.42 -17.58
CA GLU A 149 6.17 -20.61 -18.82
C GLU A 149 4.67 -20.74 -18.55
N LYS A 150 4.27 -20.92 -17.28
CA LYS A 150 2.84 -20.98 -16.91
C LYS A 150 2.18 -19.62 -17.10
N ASN A 151 1.02 -19.65 -17.76
CA ASN A 151 0.14 -18.50 -17.88
C ASN A 151 -0.25 -17.93 -16.51
N ILE A 152 -0.47 -16.62 -16.49
CA ILE A 152 -1.04 -15.93 -15.33
C ILE A 152 -2.53 -16.19 -15.32
N GLU A 153 -3.01 -16.83 -14.24
CA GLU A 153 -4.43 -17.09 -14.03
C GLU A 153 -5.12 -15.89 -13.38
N TRP A 154 -6.40 -15.72 -13.66
CA TRP A 154 -7.19 -14.57 -13.21
C TRP A 154 -7.48 -14.58 -11.70
N GLU A 155 -7.82 -15.75 -11.14
CA GLU A 155 -8.18 -15.87 -9.73
C GLU A 155 -7.04 -15.43 -8.77
N PRO A 156 -5.77 -15.80 -9.00
CA PRO A 156 -4.65 -15.28 -8.23
C PRO A 156 -4.50 -13.76 -8.33
N ILE A 157 -4.68 -13.20 -9.53
CA ILE A 157 -4.58 -11.76 -9.75
C ILE A 157 -5.65 -11.02 -8.96
N GLN A 158 -6.90 -11.48 -9.01
CA GLN A 158 -7.98 -10.86 -8.24
C GLN A 158 -7.68 -10.85 -6.74
N LYS A 159 -7.19 -11.97 -6.19
CA LYS A 159 -6.84 -12.05 -4.76
C LYS A 159 -5.69 -11.12 -4.37
N ILE A 160 -4.63 -11.06 -5.18
CA ILE A 160 -3.49 -10.18 -4.92
C ILE A 160 -3.89 -8.71 -5.04
N VAL A 161 -4.64 -8.34 -6.09
CA VAL A 161 -5.12 -6.96 -6.27
C VAL A 161 -6.06 -6.55 -5.14
N ASN A 162 -6.96 -7.44 -4.69
CA ASN A 162 -7.87 -7.13 -3.58
C ASN A 162 -7.14 -6.91 -2.25
N THR A 163 -6.17 -7.77 -1.92
CA THR A 163 -5.35 -7.62 -0.70
C THR A 163 -4.46 -6.38 -0.77
N TRP A 164 -3.86 -6.09 -1.92
CA TRP A 164 -3.14 -4.84 -2.16
C TRP A 164 -4.05 -3.62 -2.01
N ASN A 165 -5.24 -3.63 -2.60
CA ASN A 165 -6.20 -2.52 -2.52
C ASN A 165 -6.67 -2.29 -1.08
N SER A 166 -6.92 -3.35 -0.29
CA SER A 166 -7.25 -3.22 1.14
C SER A 166 -6.14 -2.48 1.90
N LEU A 167 -4.90 -2.96 1.75
CA LEU A 167 -3.73 -2.37 2.38
C LEU A 167 -3.50 -0.92 1.95
N TYR A 168 -3.52 -0.67 0.63
CA TYR A 168 -3.35 0.65 0.05
C TYR A 168 -4.35 1.64 0.63
N ASN A 169 -5.64 1.30 0.62
CA ASN A 169 -6.70 2.21 1.07
C ASN A 169 -6.59 2.54 2.55
N LYS A 170 -6.20 1.58 3.40
CA LYS A 170 -6.03 1.82 4.85
C LYS A 170 -4.87 2.77 5.14
N VAL A 171 -3.73 2.55 4.49
CA VAL A 171 -2.55 3.42 4.63
C VAL A 171 -2.85 4.81 4.07
N ALA A 172 -3.41 4.88 2.86
CA ALA A 172 -3.76 6.16 2.23
C ALA A 172 -4.78 6.95 3.05
N LYS A 173 -5.71 6.29 3.74
CA LYS A 173 -6.64 6.97 4.66
C LYS A 173 -5.96 7.68 5.81
N VAL A 174 -4.96 7.05 6.41
CA VAL A 174 -4.23 7.64 7.54
C VAL A 174 -3.35 8.80 7.08
N ILE A 175 -2.72 8.66 5.91
CA ILE A 175 -1.67 9.58 5.46
C ILE A 175 -2.21 10.72 4.58
N CYS A 176 -3.24 10.46 3.77
CA CYS A 176 -3.80 11.39 2.79
C CYS A 176 -5.17 11.98 3.19
N ASN A 177 -5.64 11.74 4.42
CA ASN A 177 -6.86 12.32 4.98
C ASN A 177 -8.12 12.18 4.08
N ASP A 178 -8.41 10.95 3.66
CA ASP A 178 -9.55 10.57 2.77
C ASP A 178 -9.50 11.13 1.32
N ASP A 179 -8.42 11.83 0.93
CA ASP A 179 -8.21 12.36 -0.43
C ASP A 179 -7.37 11.40 -1.29
N PHE A 180 -7.94 10.23 -1.61
CA PHE A 180 -7.28 9.21 -2.41
C PHE A 180 -8.27 8.32 -3.15
N SER A 181 -7.93 7.94 -4.38
CA SER A 181 -8.63 6.89 -5.13
C SER A 181 -7.66 6.16 -6.04
N LEU A 182 -7.70 4.83 -6.06
CA LEU A 182 -6.89 4.02 -6.97
C LEU A 182 -7.72 3.71 -8.22
N ILE A 183 -7.54 4.49 -9.28
CA ILE A 183 -8.36 4.38 -10.51
C ILE A 183 -7.59 3.56 -11.55
N PRO A 184 -8.13 2.42 -12.03
CA PRO A 184 -7.52 1.67 -13.13
C PRO A 184 -7.48 2.53 -14.41
N TYR A 185 -6.31 2.60 -15.05
CA TYR A 185 -6.10 3.38 -16.27
C TYR A 185 -5.95 2.47 -17.50
N THR A 186 -4.97 1.56 -17.50
CA THR A 186 -4.73 0.63 -18.61
C THR A 186 -4.19 -0.72 -18.12
N SER A 187 -4.21 -1.75 -18.97
CA SER A 187 -3.62 -3.07 -18.69
C SER A 187 -2.92 -3.66 -19.92
N SER A 188 -1.91 -4.50 -19.74
CA SER A 188 -1.12 -5.11 -20.85
C SER A 188 -0.98 -6.65 -20.75
N ILE A 189 -0.60 -7.31 -21.85
CA ILE A 189 -0.50 -8.78 -22.00
C ILE A 189 0.90 -9.30 -21.56
N GLY A 190 0.97 -10.56 -21.09
CA GLY A 190 2.23 -11.30 -20.82
C GLY A 190 2.74 -11.22 -19.37
N SER A 191 2.41 -10.14 -18.67
CA SER A 191 2.41 -10.03 -17.21
C SER A 191 1.22 -9.17 -16.82
N TYR A 192 0.51 -9.45 -15.73
CA TYR A 192 -0.56 -8.56 -15.31
C TYR A 192 0.09 -7.26 -14.82
N LYS A 193 0.05 -6.26 -15.70
CA LYS A 193 0.43 -4.89 -15.43
C LYS A 193 -0.84 -4.09 -15.51
N SER A 194 -1.12 -3.33 -14.46
CA SER A 194 -2.18 -2.34 -14.49
C SER A 194 -1.61 -1.01 -14.03
N LYS A 195 -1.85 0.02 -14.84
CA LYS A 195 -1.56 1.39 -14.46
C LYS A 195 -2.71 1.92 -13.63
N PHE A 196 -2.39 2.64 -12.57
CA PHE A 196 -3.36 3.30 -11.72
C PHE A 196 -2.97 4.76 -11.53
N ILE A 197 -3.98 5.60 -11.44
CA ILE A 197 -3.86 7.01 -11.07
C ILE A 197 -4.36 7.14 -9.64
N ALA A 198 -3.59 7.83 -8.81
CA ALA A 198 -4.03 8.17 -7.46
C ALA A 198 -3.42 9.50 -7.01
N GLU A 199 -4.25 10.37 -6.45
CA GLU A 199 -3.79 11.60 -5.80
C GLU A 199 -2.96 11.27 -4.55
N ASN A 200 -1.94 12.08 -4.28
CA ASN A 200 -1.02 11.90 -3.15
C ASN A 200 -0.30 10.53 -3.08
N ASN A 201 -0.31 9.75 -4.17
CA ASN A 201 0.33 8.43 -4.19
C ASN A 201 1.82 8.51 -3.90
N ASP A 202 2.45 9.62 -4.29
CA ASP A 202 3.83 9.89 -3.95
C ASP A 202 4.12 9.82 -2.44
N VAL A 203 3.22 10.36 -1.63
CA VAL A 203 3.29 10.33 -0.16
C VAL A 203 3.08 8.90 0.34
N PHE A 204 2.12 8.17 -0.22
CA PHE A 204 1.91 6.75 0.09
C PHE A 204 3.18 5.93 -0.18
N ILE A 205 3.78 6.05 -1.37
CA ILE A 205 4.97 5.28 -1.77
C ILE A 205 6.13 5.53 -0.81
N SER A 206 6.40 6.79 -0.46
CA SER A 206 7.48 7.13 0.48
C SER A 206 7.28 6.47 1.84
N ASN A 207 6.07 6.60 2.43
CA ASN A 207 5.75 5.98 3.71
C ASN A 207 5.76 4.44 3.63
N PHE A 208 5.34 3.87 2.51
CA PHE A 208 5.35 2.42 2.33
C PHE A 208 6.78 1.87 2.18
N ILE A 209 7.67 2.59 1.50
CA ILE A 209 9.10 2.25 1.46
C ILE A 209 9.71 2.33 2.86
N GLU A 210 9.36 3.36 3.63
CA GLU A 210 9.79 3.49 5.03
C GLU A 210 9.31 2.30 5.87
N PHE A 211 8.02 1.92 5.75
CA PHE A 211 7.47 0.72 6.39
C PHE A 211 8.26 -0.54 6.03
N LEU A 212 8.55 -0.77 4.74
CA LEU A 212 9.34 -1.92 4.31
C LEU A 212 10.78 -1.90 4.87
N SER A 213 11.30 -0.72 5.21
CA SER A 213 12.60 -0.57 5.84
C SER A 213 12.55 -0.88 7.35
N VAL A 214 11.54 -0.36 8.05
CA VAL A 214 11.24 -0.68 9.46
C VAL A 214 11.02 -2.17 9.64
N LEU A 215 10.28 -2.82 8.75
CA LEU A 215 10.02 -4.27 8.81
C LEU A 215 11.31 -5.11 8.76
N LYS A 216 12.35 -4.62 8.06
CA LYS A 216 13.64 -5.32 7.92
C LYS A 216 14.63 -5.05 9.04
N SER A 217 14.31 -4.14 9.96
CA SER A 217 15.16 -3.85 11.11
C SER A 217 15.22 -5.03 12.09
N SER A 218 16.23 -5.07 12.96
CA SER A 218 16.41 -6.19 13.92
C SER A 218 15.21 -6.33 14.86
N GLU A 219 14.67 -5.21 15.32
CA GLU A 219 13.55 -5.10 16.24
C GLU A 219 12.44 -4.26 15.61
N LEU A 220 11.20 -4.74 15.68
CA LEU A 220 10.07 -4.06 15.05
C LEU A 220 9.67 -2.83 15.86
N ASP A 221 9.77 -1.64 15.27
CA ASP A 221 9.23 -0.40 15.86
C ASP A 221 7.73 -0.30 15.58
N TYR A 222 6.94 -0.77 16.55
CA TYR A 222 5.49 -0.81 16.46
C TYR A 222 4.83 0.57 16.40
N GLU A 223 5.38 1.56 17.11
CA GLU A 223 4.85 2.92 17.09
C GLU A 223 5.12 3.59 15.74
N ALA A 224 6.28 3.33 15.13
CA ALA A 224 6.55 3.75 13.77
C ALA A 224 5.56 3.13 12.76
N ILE A 225 5.33 1.81 12.83
CA ILE A 225 4.36 1.14 11.93
C ILE A 225 2.94 1.70 12.09
N LYS A 226 2.52 1.95 13.33
CA LYS A 226 1.23 2.57 13.63
C LYS A 226 1.13 3.98 13.07
N GLY A 227 2.19 4.79 13.18
CA GLY A 227 2.28 6.12 12.58
C GLY A 227 2.18 6.11 11.05
N LEU A 228 2.68 5.04 10.40
CA LEU A 228 2.57 4.82 8.95
C LEU A 228 1.20 4.30 8.52
N GLY A 229 0.28 4.02 9.45
CA GLY A 229 -1.07 3.56 9.13
C GLY A 229 -1.14 2.15 8.51
N VAL A 230 -0.07 1.37 8.59
CA VAL A 230 0.01 0.02 8.02
C VAL A 230 -0.56 -0.99 9.02
N ASP A 231 -1.62 -1.69 8.60
CA ASP A 231 -2.16 -2.84 9.31
C ASP A 231 -1.38 -4.10 8.88
N LEU A 232 -0.69 -4.74 9.84
CA LEU A 232 0.11 -5.92 9.57
C LEU A 232 -0.73 -7.17 9.27
N ASP A 233 -2.02 -7.19 9.62
CA ASP A 233 -2.94 -8.25 9.19
C ASP A 233 -3.19 -8.17 7.67
N ASP A 234 -3.44 -6.97 7.15
CA ASP A 234 -3.61 -6.74 5.71
C ASP A 234 -2.31 -7.03 4.93
N PHE A 235 -1.17 -6.67 5.51
CA PHE A 235 0.13 -7.00 4.92
C PHE A 235 0.39 -8.51 4.93
N GLU A 236 0.07 -9.23 6.02
CA GLU A 236 0.16 -10.69 6.07
C GLU A 236 -0.76 -11.35 5.04
N ALA A 237 -1.98 -10.84 4.85
CA ALA A 237 -2.92 -11.31 3.83
C ALA A 237 -2.35 -11.16 2.40
N LEU A 238 -1.68 -10.04 2.11
CA LEU A 238 -0.97 -9.81 0.85
C LEU A 238 0.19 -10.81 0.68
N LEU A 239 1.04 -10.96 1.71
CA LEU A 239 2.16 -11.92 1.67
C LEU A 239 1.69 -13.35 1.48
N SER A 240 0.61 -13.74 2.16
CA SER A 240 -0.01 -15.06 2.05
C SER A 240 -0.53 -15.31 0.63
N SER A 241 -1.19 -14.32 0.03
CA SER A 241 -1.65 -14.40 -1.37
C SER A 241 -0.48 -14.55 -2.34
N LEU A 242 0.55 -13.69 -2.22
CA LEU A 242 1.75 -13.76 -3.05
C LEU A 242 2.47 -15.11 -2.92
N ARG A 243 2.60 -15.62 -1.69
CA ARG A 243 3.25 -16.91 -1.41
C ARG A 243 2.46 -18.09 -1.98
N THR A 244 1.15 -18.13 -1.74
CA THR A 244 0.25 -19.21 -2.16
C THR A 244 0.34 -19.42 -3.67
N TYR A 245 0.38 -18.33 -4.42
CA TYR A 245 0.39 -18.35 -5.88
C TYR A 245 1.77 -18.16 -6.52
N ASN A 246 2.82 -18.06 -5.69
CA ASN A 246 4.21 -17.84 -6.09
C ASN A 246 4.39 -16.64 -7.04
N TYR A 247 3.77 -15.50 -6.69
CA TYR A 247 3.91 -14.22 -7.39
C TYR A 247 4.72 -13.22 -6.57
N LYS A 248 5.19 -12.18 -7.27
CA LYS A 248 5.73 -10.94 -6.71
C LYS A 248 4.83 -9.79 -7.14
N LEU A 249 4.75 -8.79 -6.27
CA LEU A 249 4.13 -7.51 -6.59
C LEU A 249 5.23 -6.47 -6.68
N GLU A 250 5.30 -5.78 -7.81
CA GLU A 250 6.23 -4.68 -8.03
C GLU A 250 5.42 -3.42 -8.34
N VAL A 251 5.77 -2.30 -7.70
CA VAL A 251 5.21 -0.99 -8.00
C VAL A 251 6.26 -0.18 -8.76
N ARG A 252 5.85 0.43 -9.86
CA ARG A 252 6.72 1.21 -10.74
C ARG A 252 6.20 2.64 -10.92
N SER A 253 7.11 3.58 -11.17
CA SER A 253 6.75 4.93 -11.59
C SER A 253 6.17 4.94 -13.01
N ASN A 254 5.60 6.07 -13.43
CA ASN A 254 5.14 6.27 -14.80
C ASN A 254 6.24 5.99 -15.84
N ALA A 255 7.50 6.31 -15.49
CA ALA A 255 8.66 6.04 -16.32
C ALA A 255 8.98 4.56 -16.52
N GLY A 256 8.50 3.70 -15.62
CA GLY A 256 8.87 2.28 -15.57
C GLY A 256 10.00 1.97 -14.58
N ALA A 257 10.39 2.94 -13.74
CA ALA A 257 11.34 2.73 -12.65
C ALA A 257 10.72 1.83 -11.58
N SER A 258 11.43 0.80 -11.13
CA SER A 258 10.99 0.00 -9.99
C SER A 258 11.10 0.83 -8.71
N LEU A 259 9.97 1.11 -8.05
CA LEU A 259 9.93 1.86 -6.80
C LEU A 259 10.15 0.92 -5.61
N PHE A 260 9.42 -0.19 -5.58
CA PHE A 260 9.67 -1.29 -4.66
C PHE A 260 9.11 -2.61 -5.19
N THR A 261 9.58 -3.72 -4.62
CA THR A 261 9.08 -5.06 -4.90
C THR A 261 8.81 -5.80 -3.60
N ILE A 262 7.62 -6.39 -3.50
CA ILE A 262 7.21 -7.31 -2.45
C ILE A 262 7.41 -8.74 -2.95
N ASP A 263 8.36 -9.42 -2.33
CA ASP A 263 8.67 -10.83 -2.59
C ASP A 263 8.49 -11.61 -1.28
N ALA A 264 7.39 -12.36 -1.19
CA ALA A 264 7.05 -13.11 0.02
C ALA A 264 8.13 -14.13 0.44
N LYS A 265 8.98 -14.59 -0.50
CA LYS A 265 10.12 -15.47 -0.15
C LYS A 265 11.23 -14.70 0.54
N LYS A 266 11.51 -13.46 0.11
CA LYS A 266 12.53 -12.61 0.73
C LYS A 266 12.11 -12.08 2.10
N LEU A 267 10.80 -11.97 2.33
CA LEU A 267 10.23 -11.55 3.61
C LEU A 267 9.89 -12.72 4.54
N ALA A 268 10.28 -13.95 4.19
CA ALA A 268 9.98 -15.13 4.99
C ALA A 268 10.62 -15.08 6.38
N SER A 269 11.78 -14.41 6.52
CA SER A 269 12.45 -14.19 7.81
C SER A 269 11.67 -13.27 8.75
N GLU A 270 10.83 -12.38 8.22
CA GLU A 270 10.05 -11.42 9.02
C GLU A 270 8.70 -11.98 9.46
N LYS A 271 8.37 -13.20 9.02
CA LYS A 271 7.07 -13.82 9.30
C LYS A 271 6.79 -13.93 10.80
N GLU A 272 7.75 -14.35 11.61
CA GLU A 272 7.56 -14.51 13.05
C GLU A 272 7.24 -13.18 13.73
N LYS A 273 7.91 -12.08 13.33
CA LYS A 273 7.64 -10.73 13.85
C LYS A 273 6.22 -10.26 13.51
N ILE A 274 5.79 -10.48 12.28
CA ILE A 274 4.43 -10.14 11.82
C ILE A 274 3.40 -10.96 12.62
N GLN A 275 3.63 -12.25 12.81
CA GLN A 275 2.72 -13.11 13.56
C GLN A 275 2.67 -12.76 15.05
N GLU A 276 3.81 -12.44 15.66
CA GLU A 276 3.87 -11.95 17.04
C GLU A 276 3.08 -10.64 17.20
N HIS A 277 3.18 -9.72 16.23
CA HIS A 277 2.37 -8.52 16.21
C HIS A 277 0.87 -8.83 16.13
N ASN A 278 0.44 -9.63 15.15
CA ASN A 278 -0.96 -9.94 14.91
C ASN A 278 -1.58 -10.75 16.07
N GLN A 279 -0.75 -11.36 16.93
CA GLN A 279 -1.17 -11.97 18.19
C GLN A 279 -1.29 -11.00 19.37
N ARG A 280 -0.71 -9.78 19.25
CA ARG A 280 -0.69 -8.73 20.28
C ARG A 280 -1.67 -7.60 19.98
N TYR A 281 -1.90 -7.30 18.71
CA TYR A 281 -2.74 -6.20 18.26
C TYR A 281 -3.74 -6.70 17.24
N PHE A 282 -4.82 -5.95 17.05
CA PHE A 282 -5.84 -6.29 16.06
C PHE A 282 -6.46 -5.03 15.47
N SER A 283 -7.03 -5.16 14.27
CA SER A 283 -7.64 -4.04 13.57
C SER A 283 -8.86 -3.48 14.31
N SER A 284 -8.98 -2.15 14.40
CA SER A 284 -10.15 -1.49 15.00
C SER A 284 -11.47 -1.81 14.31
N GLU A 285 -11.43 -2.28 13.07
CA GLU A 285 -12.61 -2.74 12.32
C GLU A 285 -13.22 -3.99 12.95
N LEU A 286 -12.47 -4.77 13.72
CA LEU A 286 -12.96 -5.98 14.38
C LEU A 286 -13.65 -5.68 15.72
N VAL A 287 -13.68 -4.41 16.14
CA VAL A 287 -14.36 -3.97 17.38
C VAL A 287 -15.85 -3.74 17.12
N PRO A 288 -16.77 -4.45 17.80
CA PRO A 288 -18.21 -4.21 17.66
C PRO A 288 -18.59 -2.80 18.13
N GLN A 289 -19.61 -2.22 17.50
CA GLN A 289 -20.11 -0.87 17.80
C GLN A 289 -21.59 -0.84 18.19
N ALA A 290 -22.24 -2.00 18.21
CA ALA A 290 -23.67 -2.15 18.53
C ALA A 290 -23.79 -2.65 19.96
N ASP A 291 -24.14 -1.76 20.90
CA ASP A 291 -24.15 -2.02 22.35
C ASP A 291 -25.27 -2.95 22.84
N ASP A 292 -26.38 -3.02 22.10
CA ASP A 292 -27.50 -3.90 22.42
C ASP A 292 -27.39 -5.25 21.69
N ILE A 293 -26.96 -6.29 22.41
CA ILE A 293 -26.85 -7.65 21.86
C ILE A 293 -28.23 -8.25 21.48
N HIS A 294 -29.31 -7.85 22.16
CA HIS A 294 -30.66 -8.35 21.85
C HIS A 294 -31.15 -7.85 20.50
N ARG A 295 -30.73 -6.65 20.09
CA ARG A 295 -31.05 -6.16 18.74
C ARG A 295 -30.23 -6.89 17.66
N VAL A 296 -29.06 -7.46 17.98
CA VAL A 296 -28.37 -8.41 17.09
C VAL A 296 -29.19 -9.70 16.93
N ILE A 297 -29.77 -10.22 18.01
CA ILE A 297 -30.70 -11.36 17.95
C ILE A 297 -31.93 -11.01 17.11
N LYS A 298 -32.51 -9.83 17.29
CA LYS A 298 -33.64 -9.34 16.48
C LYS A 298 -33.28 -9.30 14.99
N LEU A 299 -32.10 -8.80 14.64
CA LEU A 299 -31.59 -8.82 13.27
C LEU A 299 -31.56 -10.24 12.70
N VAL A 300 -31.04 -11.20 13.46
CA VAL A 300 -31.04 -12.62 13.05
C VAL A 300 -32.47 -13.14 12.83
N GLY A 301 -33.40 -12.79 13.73
CA GLY A 301 -34.83 -13.06 13.60
C GLY A 301 -35.41 -12.55 12.28
N SER A 302 -35.23 -11.26 11.99
CA SER A 302 -35.74 -10.64 10.77
C SER A 302 -35.15 -11.29 9.52
N VAL A 303 -33.85 -11.58 9.49
CA VAL A 303 -33.21 -12.23 8.34
C VAL A 303 -33.73 -13.66 8.15
N GLY A 304 -33.88 -14.43 9.23
CA GLY A 304 -34.41 -15.80 9.19
C GLY A 304 -35.87 -15.86 8.71
N ASN A 305 -36.67 -14.86 9.05
CA ASN A 305 -38.06 -14.71 8.60
C ASN A 305 -38.20 -14.02 7.24
N ASN A 306 -37.10 -13.63 6.59
CA ASN A 306 -37.10 -12.83 5.36
C ASN A 306 -37.86 -11.49 5.51
N GLU A 307 -37.74 -10.88 6.69
CA GLU A 307 -38.27 -9.56 7.04
C GLU A 307 -37.19 -8.47 6.90
N LEU A 308 -37.64 -7.23 6.81
CA LEU A 308 -36.74 -6.07 6.69
C LEU A 308 -36.15 -5.68 8.05
N PHE A 309 -34.83 -5.48 8.07
CA PHE A 309 -34.11 -4.84 9.17
C PHE A 309 -33.53 -3.51 8.68
N ASN A 310 -34.32 -2.44 8.80
CA ASN A 310 -34.01 -1.10 8.27
C ASN A 310 -34.44 0.01 9.25
N GLU A 311 -34.25 1.27 8.84
CA GLU A 311 -34.57 2.43 9.68
C GLU A 311 -36.05 2.47 10.10
N GLU A 312 -36.95 2.10 9.20
CA GLU A 312 -38.40 2.11 9.45
C GLU A 312 -38.81 1.00 10.44
N SER A 313 -38.29 -0.23 10.26
CA SER A 313 -38.66 -1.36 11.13
C SER A 313 -38.03 -1.31 12.53
N GLU A 314 -36.89 -0.64 12.66
CA GLU A 314 -36.14 -0.58 13.92
C GLU A 314 -36.22 0.76 14.64
N GLY A 315 -36.67 1.83 13.96
CA GLY A 315 -36.73 3.18 14.53
C GLY A 315 -35.35 3.75 14.88
N ILE A 316 -34.31 3.36 14.13
CA ILE A 316 -32.92 3.78 14.35
C ILE A 316 -32.26 4.22 13.05
N THR A 317 -31.23 5.06 13.18
CA THR A 317 -30.54 5.64 12.03
C THR A 317 -29.88 4.58 11.12
N PRO A 318 -29.70 4.86 9.82
CA PRO A 318 -28.97 3.98 8.90
C PRO A 318 -27.56 3.62 9.37
N ARG A 319 -26.91 4.55 10.09
CA ARG A 319 -25.60 4.33 10.71
C ARG A 319 -25.67 3.25 11.80
N GLN A 320 -26.67 3.30 12.68
CA GLN A 320 -26.86 2.27 13.71
C GLN A 320 -27.24 0.93 13.10
N ILE A 321 -28.09 0.92 12.07
CA ILE A 321 -28.40 -0.29 11.28
C ILE A 321 -27.10 -0.95 10.79
N ASN A 322 -26.16 -0.17 10.24
CA ASN A 322 -24.86 -0.69 9.81
C ASN A 322 -24.01 -1.23 10.96
N TYR A 323 -24.10 -0.67 12.17
CA TYR A 323 -23.43 -1.21 13.35
C TYR A 323 -23.95 -2.59 13.75
N TYR A 324 -25.26 -2.81 13.75
CA TYR A 324 -25.83 -4.14 14.04
C TYR A 324 -25.50 -5.16 12.95
N LYS A 325 -25.55 -4.75 11.67
CA LYS A 325 -25.10 -5.60 10.55
C LYS A 325 -23.64 -6.01 10.71
N HIS A 326 -22.80 -5.06 11.08
CA HIS A 326 -21.39 -5.30 11.29
C HIS A 326 -21.14 -6.25 12.48
N ALA A 327 -21.79 -6.02 13.61
CA ALA A 327 -21.73 -6.91 14.77
C ALA A 327 -22.17 -8.35 14.44
N ALA A 328 -23.27 -8.51 13.70
CA ALA A 328 -23.74 -9.82 13.26
C ALA A 328 -22.74 -10.55 12.35
N ARG A 329 -21.97 -9.81 11.53
CA ARG A 329 -20.88 -10.38 10.71
C ARG A 329 -19.70 -10.81 11.57
N LEU A 330 -19.27 -9.97 12.51
CA LEU A 330 -18.15 -10.28 13.43
C LEU A 330 -18.43 -11.55 14.24
N LEU A 331 -19.68 -11.74 14.67
CA LEU A 331 -20.12 -12.93 15.39
C LEU A 331 -20.40 -14.14 14.46
N GLY A 332 -20.11 -14.04 13.16
CA GLY A 332 -20.32 -15.13 12.20
C GLY A 332 -21.78 -15.52 11.99
N LEU A 333 -22.74 -14.64 12.30
CA LEU A 333 -24.19 -14.92 12.20
C LEU A 333 -24.71 -14.74 10.78
N VAL A 334 -24.13 -13.80 10.03
CA VAL A 334 -24.54 -13.47 8.65
C VAL A 334 -23.34 -13.42 7.72
N LYS A 335 -23.56 -13.64 6.42
CA LYS A 335 -22.50 -13.55 5.41
C LYS A 335 -22.03 -12.10 5.20
N THR A 336 -20.79 -11.96 4.73
CA THR A 336 -20.20 -10.64 4.40
C THR A 336 -20.91 -9.98 3.21
N ASN A 337 -21.36 -10.79 2.24
CA ASN A 337 -21.83 -10.33 0.93
C ASN A 337 -23.36 -10.18 0.83
N GLY A 338 -24.08 -10.20 1.96
CA GLY A 338 -25.54 -10.09 1.95
C GLY A 338 -26.17 -10.51 3.27
N PHE A 339 -27.48 -10.27 3.39
CA PHE A 339 -28.29 -10.70 4.53
C PHE A 339 -28.70 -12.17 4.39
N VAL A 340 -27.73 -13.06 4.58
CA VAL A 340 -27.97 -14.50 4.59
C VAL A 340 -27.39 -15.05 5.89
N LEU A 341 -28.22 -15.74 6.67
CA LEU A 341 -27.76 -16.40 7.89
C LEU A 341 -26.71 -17.46 7.57
N GLN A 342 -25.66 -17.48 8.37
CA GLN A 342 -24.69 -18.58 8.44
C GLN A 342 -25.22 -19.70 9.37
N PRO A 343 -24.57 -20.87 9.44
CA PRO A 343 -25.03 -21.96 10.31
C PRO A 343 -25.24 -21.54 11.77
N LEU A 344 -24.36 -20.69 12.33
CA LEU A 344 -24.52 -20.17 13.69
C LEU A 344 -25.72 -19.20 13.79
N GLY A 345 -25.94 -18.35 12.79
CA GLY A 345 -27.12 -17.50 12.71
C GLY A 345 -28.42 -18.32 12.72
N TRP A 346 -28.47 -19.44 11.99
CA TRP A 346 -29.61 -20.35 12.03
C TRP A 346 -29.79 -21.00 13.41
N LYS A 347 -28.71 -21.38 14.09
CA LYS A 347 -28.80 -21.90 15.47
C LYS A 347 -29.41 -20.86 16.42
N VAL A 348 -28.96 -19.60 16.34
CA VAL A 348 -29.52 -18.50 17.14
C VAL A 348 -30.99 -18.25 16.80
N PHE A 349 -31.36 -18.32 15.52
CA PHE A 349 -32.74 -18.18 15.07
C PHE A 349 -33.67 -19.28 15.62
N TYR A 350 -33.21 -20.53 15.63
CA TYR A 350 -34.01 -21.67 16.10
C TYR A 350 -33.95 -21.93 17.61
N ALA A 351 -33.06 -21.25 18.33
CA ALA A 351 -32.94 -21.38 19.78
C ALA A 351 -34.29 -21.08 20.46
N GLN A 352 -34.70 -21.96 21.36
CA GLN A 352 -36.07 -21.95 21.91
C GLN A 352 -36.21 -20.98 23.09
N ASN A 353 -35.10 -20.51 23.64
CA ASN A 353 -35.11 -19.61 24.77
C ASN A 353 -34.00 -18.54 24.67
N PRO A 354 -34.19 -17.36 25.29
CA PRO A 354 -33.20 -16.27 25.23
C PRO A 354 -31.83 -16.63 25.82
N LYS A 355 -31.76 -17.49 26.85
CA LYS A 355 -30.47 -17.88 27.44
C LYS A 355 -29.61 -18.67 26.48
N GLU A 356 -30.21 -19.56 25.71
CA GLU A 356 -29.53 -20.33 24.66
C GLU A 356 -29.00 -19.40 23.56
N GLN A 357 -29.79 -18.40 23.14
CA GLN A 357 -29.33 -17.39 22.19
C GLN A 357 -28.10 -16.65 22.72
N ILE A 358 -28.17 -16.16 23.96
CA ILE A 358 -27.05 -15.45 24.59
C ILE A 358 -25.82 -16.36 24.76
N SER A 359 -26.00 -17.63 25.11
CA SER A 359 -24.91 -18.61 25.19
C SER A 359 -24.17 -18.77 23.86
N LEU A 360 -24.92 -18.92 22.76
CA LEU A 360 -24.35 -19.03 21.42
C LEU A 360 -23.59 -17.76 21.02
N LEU A 361 -24.10 -16.58 21.39
CA LEU A 361 -23.44 -15.30 21.11
C LEU A 361 -22.19 -15.08 21.97
N ALA A 362 -22.19 -15.53 23.22
CA ALA A 362 -21.01 -15.49 24.09
C ALA A 362 -19.89 -16.36 23.51
N GLU A 363 -20.19 -17.62 23.14
CA GLU A 363 -19.23 -18.52 22.48
C GLU A 363 -18.74 -17.94 21.14
N ALA A 364 -19.64 -17.34 20.35
CA ALA A 364 -19.27 -16.69 19.10
C ALA A 364 -18.32 -15.50 19.33
N PHE A 365 -18.56 -14.73 20.39
CA PHE A 365 -17.72 -13.59 20.72
C PHE A 365 -16.35 -14.05 21.26
N GLU A 366 -16.30 -15.07 22.12
CA GLU A 366 -15.06 -15.72 22.59
C GLU A 366 -14.16 -16.15 21.44
N ASN A 367 -14.75 -16.67 20.36
CA ASN A 367 -14.04 -17.12 19.18
C ASN A 367 -13.80 -16.03 18.13
N SER A 368 -14.24 -14.79 18.37
CA SER A 368 -13.93 -13.64 17.51
C SER A 368 -12.56 -13.07 17.85
N ASP A 369 -11.89 -12.42 16.88
CA ASP A 369 -10.56 -11.81 17.10
C ASP A 369 -10.56 -10.84 18.29
N CYS A 370 -11.61 -10.02 18.41
CA CYS A 370 -11.73 -9.04 19.49
C CYS A 370 -11.96 -9.71 20.86
N GLY A 371 -12.87 -10.68 20.95
CA GLY A 371 -13.15 -11.37 22.21
C GLY A 371 -11.97 -12.25 22.67
N TRP A 372 -11.35 -12.98 21.76
CA TRP A 372 -10.15 -13.77 22.03
C TRP A 372 -8.99 -12.90 22.51
N ALA A 373 -8.72 -11.78 21.82
CA ALA A 373 -7.67 -10.84 22.21
C ALA A 373 -7.94 -10.24 23.60
N TRP A 374 -9.19 -9.94 23.94
CA TRP A 374 -9.55 -9.40 25.25
C TRP A 374 -9.39 -10.43 26.36
N MET A 375 -9.81 -11.69 26.14
CA MET A 375 -9.59 -12.79 27.09
C MET A 375 -8.10 -13.00 27.36
N LYS A 376 -7.28 -13.01 26.30
CA LYS A 376 -5.82 -13.12 26.41
C LYS A 376 -5.20 -11.94 27.17
N TYR A 377 -5.67 -10.72 26.92
CA TYR A 377 -5.24 -9.53 27.66
C TYR A 377 -5.55 -9.64 29.16
N CYS A 378 -6.73 -10.14 29.52
CA CYS A 378 -7.14 -10.34 30.91
C CYS A 378 -6.57 -11.62 31.55
N GLY A 379 -5.99 -12.54 30.76
CA GLY A 379 -5.46 -13.81 31.25
C GLY A 379 -6.54 -14.81 31.70
N VAL A 380 -7.72 -14.79 31.06
CA VAL A 380 -8.85 -15.67 31.37
C VAL A 380 -9.19 -16.63 30.21
N GLU A 381 -9.90 -17.72 30.50
CA GLU A 381 -10.27 -18.72 29.49
C GLU A 381 -11.67 -18.52 28.92
N ARG A 382 -12.55 -17.78 29.61
CA ARG A 382 -13.93 -17.51 29.21
C ARG A 382 -14.28 -16.04 29.30
N ILE A 383 -15.17 -15.57 28.43
CA ILE A 383 -15.56 -14.16 28.39
C ILE A 383 -16.33 -13.74 29.65
N THR A 384 -17.05 -14.68 30.28
CA THR A 384 -17.78 -14.45 31.53
C THR A 384 -16.87 -14.25 32.74
N GLU A 385 -15.56 -14.48 32.60
CA GLU A 385 -14.56 -14.27 33.65
C GLU A 385 -13.86 -12.91 33.54
N ILE A 386 -14.00 -12.21 32.40
CA ILE A 386 -13.42 -10.88 32.19
C ILE A 386 -14.03 -9.85 33.14
N ASP A 387 -13.19 -8.99 33.73
CA ASP A 387 -13.66 -7.72 34.30
C ASP A 387 -14.00 -6.74 33.18
N GLU A 388 -15.29 -6.42 33.02
CA GLU A 388 -15.80 -5.57 31.95
C GLU A 388 -15.22 -4.16 32.00
N SER A 389 -14.77 -3.70 33.17
CA SER A 389 -14.18 -2.37 33.34
C SER A 389 -12.87 -2.19 32.57
N THR A 390 -12.18 -3.30 32.25
CA THR A 390 -10.93 -3.32 31.47
C THR A 390 -11.12 -3.01 29.98
N ALA A 391 -12.37 -2.97 29.48
CA ALA A 391 -12.67 -2.83 28.05
C ALA A 391 -12.03 -1.59 27.41
N ALA A 392 -11.98 -0.47 28.14
CA ALA A 392 -11.40 0.77 27.60
C ALA A 392 -9.89 0.67 27.45
N ASP A 393 -9.20 0.20 28.48
CA ASP A 393 -7.74 0.07 28.49
C ASP A 393 -7.28 -0.97 27.46
N PHE A 394 -7.98 -2.11 27.38
CA PHE A 394 -7.78 -3.11 26.35
C PHE A 394 -7.83 -2.52 24.93
N LEU A 395 -8.88 -1.76 24.59
CA LEU A 395 -8.99 -1.17 23.26
C LEU A 395 -7.93 -0.10 22.99
N ILE A 396 -7.57 0.70 24.00
CA ILE A 396 -6.55 1.74 23.85
C ILE A 396 -5.18 1.11 23.59
N GLU A 397 -4.86 0.01 24.28
CA GLU A 397 -3.57 -0.66 24.17
C GLU A 397 -3.46 -1.57 22.94
N LYS A 398 -4.54 -2.28 22.59
CA LYS A 398 -4.49 -3.40 21.63
C LYS A 398 -5.11 -3.12 20.26
N ALA A 399 -6.03 -2.17 20.14
CA ALA A 399 -6.73 -1.94 18.87
C ALA A 399 -6.02 -0.89 17.99
N ASN A 400 -5.59 -1.30 16.80
CA ASN A 400 -4.93 -0.43 15.83
C ASN A 400 -5.92 0.48 15.11
N GLY A 401 -5.63 1.78 15.04
CA GLY A 401 -6.45 2.78 14.34
C GLY A 401 -7.61 3.37 15.15
N LEU A 402 -7.68 3.14 16.47
CA LEU A 402 -8.62 3.86 17.35
C LEU A 402 -7.97 5.05 18.05
N ALA A 403 -8.56 6.23 17.89
CA ALA A 403 -8.33 7.35 18.80
C ALA A 403 -8.88 7.02 20.19
N VAL A 404 -8.25 7.55 21.25
CA VAL A 404 -8.59 7.28 22.66
C VAL A 404 -10.08 7.49 22.95
N ASP A 405 -10.67 8.59 22.48
CA ASP A 405 -12.10 8.87 22.69
C ASP A 405 -13.01 7.88 21.95
N THR A 406 -12.58 7.40 20.78
CA THR A 406 -13.33 6.37 20.05
C THR A 406 -13.21 5.01 20.76
N ALA A 407 -12.03 4.67 21.29
CA ALA A 407 -11.84 3.46 22.10
C ALA A 407 -12.74 3.49 23.34
N LYS A 408 -12.77 4.59 24.10
CA LYS A 408 -13.66 4.78 25.27
C LYS A 408 -15.15 4.71 24.90
N ARG A 409 -15.52 5.18 23.70
CA ARG A 409 -16.91 5.08 23.22
C ARG A 409 -17.27 3.63 22.87
N ARG A 410 -16.40 2.93 22.14
CA ARG A 410 -16.62 1.53 21.71
C ARG A 410 -16.51 0.53 22.85
N SER A 411 -15.73 0.82 23.89
CA SER A 411 -15.64 -0.04 25.08
C SER A 411 -16.98 -0.22 25.80
N LYS A 412 -17.90 0.74 25.68
CA LYS A 412 -19.27 0.60 26.20
C LYS A 412 -20.03 -0.56 25.58
N THR A 413 -19.79 -0.85 24.30
CA THR A 413 -20.39 -2.00 23.61
C THR A 413 -19.89 -3.31 24.22
N LEU A 414 -18.57 -3.45 24.35
CA LEU A 414 -17.93 -4.62 24.98
C LEU A 414 -18.42 -4.83 26.42
N PHE A 415 -18.46 -3.76 27.20
CA PHE A 415 -18.97 -3.76 28.56
C PHE A 415 -20.42 -4.24 28.64
N SER A 416 -21.29 -3.72 27.76
CA SER A 416 -22.70 -4.10 27.69
C SER A 416 -22.86 -5.58 27.36
N TRP A 417 -22.16 -6.07 26.34
CA TRP A 417 -22.23 -7.47 25.92
C TRP A 417 -21.80 -8.44 27.02
N VAL A 418 -20.65 -8.19 27.66
CA VAL A 418 -20.16 -9.09 28.71
C VAL A 418 -21.09 -9.11 29.92
N LYS A 419 -21.69 -7.97 30.29
CA LYS A 419 -22.72 -7.95 31.34
C LYS A 419 -23.92 -8.82 30.99
N GLU A 420 -24.41 -8.72 29.76
CA GLU A 420 -25.51 -9.56 29.29
C GLU A 420 -25.11 -11.04 29.33
N PHE A 421 -23.90 -11.39 28.87
CA PHE A 421 -23.37 -12.76 28.91
C PHE A 421 -23.33 -13.32 30.34
N LYS A 422 -22.75 -12.57 31.29
CA LYS A 422 -22.69 -12.98 32.71
C LYS A 422 -24.04 -13.04 33.40
N SER A 423 -25.03 -12.27 32.94
CA SER A 423 -26.38 -12.32 33.52
C SER A 423 -27.17 -13.56 33.09
N ALA A 424 -26.84 -14.09 31.90
CA ALA A 424 -27.59 -15.17 31.27
C ALA A 424 -26.98 -16.57 31.53
N LEU A 425 -25.66 -16.63 31.70
CA LEU A 425 -24.82 -17.83 31.90
C LEU A 425 -24.33 -17.91 33.34
#